data_AF-A0AA38KND4-F1
#
_entry.id   AF-A0AA38KND4-F1
#
_cell.length_a   1.000
_cell.length_b   1.000
_cell.length_c   1.000
_cell.angle_alpha   90.00
_cell.angle_beta   90.00
_cell.angle_gamma   90.00
#
_symmetry.space_group_name_H-M   'P 1'
#
loop_
_entity.id
_entity.type
_entity.pdbx_description
1 polymer ?
#
loop_
_entity_poly.entity_id
_entity_poly.type
_entity_poly.pdbx_seq_one_letter_code
_entity_poly.pdbx_strand_id
1 'polypeptide(L)' 'IDECSQPDLNKCATPPKGVCHNKPGNYTCSCAKGYKGNGYDCESPTFKKSLISAII' A
#
# COMPACT_ATOMS: atom_id res chain seq x y z
N ILE A 1 18.66 10.26 6.96
CA ILE A 1 18.33 8.83 7.13
C ILE A 1 17.46 8.44 5.95
N ASP A 2 17.57 7.20 5.46
CA ASP A 2 16.72 6.72 4.37
C ASP A 2 15.92 5.52 4.85
N GLU A 3 14.74 5.83 5.38
CA GLU A 3 13.81 4.86 5.94
C GLU A 3 13.27 3.91 4.88
N CYS A 4 13.27 4.29 3.59
CA CYS A 4 12.80 3.45 2.50
C CYS A 4 13.81 2.36 2.11
N SER A 5 15.10 2.56 2.39
CA SER A 5 16.15 1.57 2.15
C SER A 5 16.24 0.51 3.26
N GLN A 6 15.55 0.71 4.39
CA GLN A 6 15.57 -0.22 5.52
C GLN A 6 14.13 -0.60 5.92
N PRO A 7 13.72 -1.87 5.77
CA PRO A 7 12.36 -2.30 6.08
C PRO A 7 11.99 -2.15 7.56
N ASP A 8 12.97 -2.11 8.47
CA ASP A 8 12.75 -1.89 9.90
C ASP A 8 12.54 -0.42 10.29
N LEU A 9 12.88 0.52 9.39
CA LEU A 9 12.75 1.96 9.62
C LEU A 9 11.47 2.57 9.04
N ASN A 10 10.82 1.86 8.11
CA ASN A 10 9.52 2.26 7.58
C ASN A 10 8.44 1.24 7.96
N LYS A 11 7.18 1.69 8.01
CA LYS A 11 6.03 0.81 8.24
C LYS A 11 5.16 0.64 7.00
N CYS A 12 5.69 0.97 5.82
CA CYS A 12 4.91 0.93 4.59
C CYS A 12 4.42 -0.50 4.31
N ALA A 13 3.34 -0.61 3.53
CA ALA A 13 2.86 -1.91 3.09
C ALA A 13 3.99 -2.66 2.36
N THR A 14 4.10 -3.96 2.59
CA THR A 14 5.20 -4.77 2.06
C THR A 14 5.22 -4.72 0.52
N PRO A 15 6.41 -4.57 -0.10
CA PRO A 15 6.55 -4.65 -1.54
C PRO A 15 6.00 -5.99 -2.05
N PRO A 16 5.28 -6.02 -3.19
CA PRO A 16 5.10 -4.94 -4.17
C PRO A 16 3.84 -4.07 -3.95
N LYS A 17 3.14 -4.20 -2.81
CA LYS A 17 1.84 -3.54 -2.58
C LYS A 17 1.97 -2.08 -2.15
N GLY A 18 3.02 -1.76 -1.39
CA GLY A 18 3.34 -0.42 -0.95
C GLY A 18 4.56 0.17 -1.67
N VAL A 19 4.59 1.49 -1.72
CA VAL A 19 5.67 2.32 -2.29
C VAL A 19 6.06 3.34 -1.23
N CYS A 20 7.33 3.27 -0.82
CA CYS A 20 7.92 4.24 0.11
C CYS A 20 8.55 5.40 -0.67
N HIS A 21 8.28 6.63 -0.23
CA HIS A 21 8.85 7.85 -0.77
C HIS A 21 9.64 8.56 0.32
N ASN A 22 10.96 8.59 0.16
CA ASN A 22 11.81 9.33 1.08
C ASN A 22 11.60 10.86 0.88
N LYS A 23 11.55 11.62 1.98
CA LYS A 23 11.37 13.08 2.00
C LYS A 23 12.43 13.71 2.91
N PRO A 24 12.80 14.98 2.70
CA PRO A 24 13.66 15.68 3.65
C PRO A 24 13.01 15.70 5.05
N GLY A 25 13.60 14.98 6.00
CA GLY A 25 13.16 14.91 7.40
C GLY A 25 12.09 13.86 7.73
N ASN A 26 11.54 13.11 6.76
CA ASN A 26 10.58 12.02 7.00
C ASN A 26 10.42 11.12 5.74
N TYR A 27 9.49 10.17 5.75
CA TYR A 27 9.05 9.41 4.59
C TYR A 27 7.53 9.42 4.47
N THR A 28 7.03 9.10 3.28
CA THR A 28 5.60 8.84 3.06
C THR A 28 5.39 7.50 2.37
N CYS A 29 4.32 6.80 2.75
CA CYS A 29 3.94 5.54 2.13
C CYS A 29 2.73 5.76 1.21
N SER A 30 2.68 5.06 0.09
CA SER A 30 1.54 5.05 -0.83
C SER A 30 1.33 3.64 -1.38
N CYS A 31 0.13 3.31 -1.84
CA CYS A 31 -0.10 2.01 -2.45
C CYS A 31 0.37 1.98 -3.90
N ALA A 32 0.91 0.84 -4.32
CA ALA A 32 1.29 0.60 -5.70
C ALA A 32 0.07 0.65 -6.64
N LYS A 33 0.32 0.88 -7.93
CA LYS A 33 -0.73 1.03 -8.94
C LYS A 33 -1.70 -0.17 -8.90
N GLY A 34 -2.98 0.14 -8.75
CA GLY A 34 -4.06 -0.85 -8.64
C GLY A 34 -4.47 -1.11 -7.19
N TYR A 35 -3.55 -1.09 -6.24
CA TYR A 35 -3.86 -1.29 -4.83
C TYR A 35 -4.53 -0.05 -4.22
N LYS A 36 -5.40 -0.27 -3.23
CA LYS A 36 -6.09 0.81 -2.51
C LYS A 36 -5.86 0.66 -1.01
N GLY A 37 -5.79 1.79 -0.32
CA GLY A 37 -5.53 1.83 1.11
C GLY A 37 -4.82 3.11 1.51
N ASN A 38 -4.14 3.09 2.66
CA ASN A 38 -3.47 4.25 3.26
C ASN A 38 -1.94 4.25 3.07
N GLY A 39 -1.40 3.31 2.28
CA GLY A 39 0.03 3.15 2.04
C GLY A 39 0.75 2.24 3.06
N TYR A 40 0.15 2.00 4.22
CA TYR A 40 0.63 1.08 5.26
C TYR A 40 -0.11 -0.26 5.18
N ASP A 41 -1.41 -0.19 4.89
CA ASP A 41 -2.26 -1.30 4.50
C ASP A 41 -2.74 -1.05 3.08
N CYS A 42 -2.39 -1.95 2.18
CA CYS A 42 -2.70 -1.85 0.75
C CYS A 42 -3.36 -3.14 0.30
N GLU A 43 -4.66 -3.06 0.05
CA GLU A 43 -5.46 -4.16 -0.44
C GLU A 43 -5.45 -4.16 -1.96
N SER A 44 -5.34 -5.36 -2.55
CA SER A 44 -5.46 -5.49 -3.99
C SER A 44 -6.84 -5.02 -4.42
N PRO A 45 -6.98 -4.47 -5.63
CA PRO A 45 -8.26 -4.35 -6.29
C PRO A 45 -8.64 -5.74 -6.80
N THR A 46 -8.44 -6.79 -6.00
CA THR A 46 -9.20 -8.02 -6.16
C THR A 46 -10.62 -7.55 -5.96
N PHE A 47 -11.29 -7.35 -7.09
CA PHE A 47 -12.71 -7.11 -7.28
C PHE A 47 -13.36 -7.28 -5.94
N LYS A 48 -13.87 -6.19 -5.32
CA LYS A 48 -14.92 -6.33 -4.30
C LYS A 48 -15.79 -7.42 -4.88
N LYS A 49 -15.69 -8.65 -4.33
CA LYS A 49 -16.31 -9.84 -4.92
C LYS A 49 -17.67 -9.33 -5.25
N SER A 50 -17.96 -9.21 -6.56
CA SER A 50 -19.11 -8.45 -6.99
C SER A 50 -20.24 -9.05 -6.19
N LEU A 51 -20.68 -8.34 -5.16
CA LEU A 51 -21.84 -8.72 -4.38
C LEU A 51 -23.00 -8.23 -5.26
N ILE A 52 -22.98 -8.60 -6.54
CA ILE A 52 -24.17 -9.17 -7.13
C ILE A 52 -24.45 -10.42 -6.29
N SER A 53 -25.05 -10.19 -5.12
CA SER A 53 -25.82 -11.21 -4.45
C SER A 53 -26.63 -11.89 -5.53
N ALA A 54 -26.35 -13.18 -5.70
CA ALA A 54 -27.11 -14.07 -6.53
C ALA A 54 -28.58 -13.93 -6.17
N ILE A 55 -29.34 -13.18 -6.97
CA ILE A 55 -30.79 -13.30 -7.10
C ILE A 55 -31.11 -12.98 -8.57
N ILE A 56 -30.84 -13.95 -9.44
CA ILE A 56 -31.74 -14.25 -10.56
C ILE A 56 -32.74 -15.26 -9.99
#